data_AF-A0A433QTE1-F1
#
_entry.id   AF-A0A433QTE1-F1
#
_cell.length_a   1.000
_cell.length_b   1.000
_cell.length_c   1.000
_cell.angle_alpha   90.00
_cell.angle_beta   90.00
_cell.angle_gamma   90.00
#
_symmetry.space_group_name_H-M   'P 1'
#
loop_
_entity.id
_entity.type
_entity.pdbx_description
1 polymer ?
#
loop_
_entity_poly.entity_id
_entity_poly.type
_entity_poly.pdbx_seq_one_letter_code
_entity_poly.pdbx_strand_id
1 'polypeptide(L)'
;MHHSEGVTMNYMYYLDQRYEYSTLPYNYQNTFPAMRPVSMPPIQALPTPPLHECPSLDKELTFSPDGMTVFTESQQAPLIYYIHQLRTSHSHHMWNKWTATCYFFSRQVNTFWPAHRPYLAAQSLYFRTIFERHQLNGQFWELEVPHQEVFSGVYEYLYTGDVDEWLRKWFTTTEQVRSSWELVKFLELVDLPEKVSRRARMELEAVRLTRK
;
A
#
# COMPACT_ATOMS: atom_id res chain seq x y z
N MET A 1 53.50 9.63 16.14
CA MET A 1 52.95 8.26 16.04
C MET A 1 51.90 8.12 17.12
N HIS A 2 50.62 8.28 16.75
CA HIS A 2 49.49 8.07 17.66
C HIS A 2 48.55 7.05 17.01
N HIS A 3 48.33 5.94 17.70
CA HIS A 3 47.23 5.03 17.45
C HIS A 3 45.96 5.62 18.06
N SER A 4 44.87 5.57 17.29
CA SER A 4 43.52 5.70 17.80
C SER A 4 42.62 4.80 16.96
N GLU A 5 42.22 3.68 17.58
CA GLU A 5 41.19 2.76 17.13
C GLU A 5 39.83 3.46 17.15
N GLY A 6 39.01 3.19 16.14
CA GLY A 6 37.68 3.77 15.96
C GLY A 6 36.69 2.74 15.39
N VAL A 7 36.08 2.03 16.33
CA VAL A 7 34.92 1.12 16.28
C VAL A 7 34.01 1.22 15.03
N THR A 8 33.90 0.12 14.29
CA THR A 8 32.83 -0.14 13.31
C THR A 8 31.54 -0.54 14.03
N MET A 9 30.53 0.34 14.03
CA MET A 9 29.17 0.04 14.50
C MET A 9 28.42 -0.81 13.45
N ASN A 10 28.27 -2.10 13.75
CA ASN A 10 27.33 -3.00 13.10
C ASN A 10 25.92 -2.72 13.63
N TYR A 11 25.02 -2.19 12.80
CA TYR A 11 23.59 -2.16 13.13
C TYR A 11 22.89 -3.39 12.53
N MET A 12 22.93 -4.50 13.29
CA MET A 12 21.91 -5.55 13.17
C MET A 12 20.64 -5.06 13.86
N TYR A 13 19.57 -4.82 13.11
CA TYR A 13 18.23 -4.70 13.68
C TYR A 13 17.54 -6.07 13.62
N TYR A 14 17.30 -6.59 14.83
CA TYR A 14 16.50 -7.78 15.10
C TYR A 14 15.02 -7.53 14.74
N LEU A 15 14.40 -8.52 14.10
CA LEU A 15 12.95 -8.69 14.12
C LEU A 15 12.54 -8.98 15.57
N ASP A 16 11.76 -8.08 16.19
CA ASP A 16 11.05 -8.39 17.43
C ASP A 16 9.55 -8.60 17.09
N GLN A 17 9.17 -9.88 17.04
CA GLN A 17 7.79 -10.33 17.09
C GLN A 17 7.44 -10.62 18.54
N ARG A 18 6.74 -9.73 19.25
CA ARG A 18 5.94 -10.09 20.44
C ARG A 18 4.77 -9.11 20.63
N TYR A 19 3.57 -9.51 20.23
CA TYR A 19 2.37 -9.06 20.91
C TYR A 19 1.97 -10.18 21.87
N GLU A 20 2.44 -10.07 23.11
CA GLU A 20 1.98 -10.88 24.23
C GLU A 20 0.57 -10.41 24.62
N TYR A 21 -0.40 -11.33 24.61
CA TYR A 21 -1.70 -11.12 25.23
C TYR A 21 -1.51 -11.00 26.75
N SER A 22 -1.74 -9.80 27.30
CA SER A 22 -1.91 -9.62 28.74
C SER A 22 -3.25 -10.21 29.19
N THR A 23 -3.21 -11.36 29.86
CA THR A 23 -4.31 -11.84 30.71
C THR A 23 -4.13 -11.27 32.12
N LEU A 24 -4.99 -10.33 32.51
CA LEU A 24 -5.11 -9.90 33.91
C LEU A 24 -5.90 -10.94 34.70
N PRO A 25 -5.47 -11.35 35.91
CA PRO A 25 -6.29 -12.12 36.83
C PRO A 25 -7.06 -11.15 37.74
N TYR A 26 -8.37 -11.02 37.55
CA TYR A 26 -9.21 -10.34 38.54
C TYR A 26 -9.94 -11.37 39.39
N ASN A 27 -9.49 -11.48 40.63
CA ASN A 27 -10.05 -12.32 41.68
C ASN A 27 -10.99 -11.43 42.52
N TYR A 28 -12.29 -11.75 42.55
CA TYR A 28 -13.22 -11.19 43.53
C TYR A 28 -14.09 -12.34 44.07
N GLN A 29 -13.70 -12.85 45.23
CA GLN A 29 -14.62 -13.47 46.16
C GLN A 29 -15.47 -12.36 46.78
N ASN A 30 -16.80 -12.40 46.60
CA ASN A 30 -17.74 -12.32 47.72
C ASN A 30 -19.22 -12.45 47.28
N THR A 31 -19.86 -13.48 47.86
CA THR A 31 -21.24 -13.55 48.36
C THR A 31 -22.38 -12.97 47.53
N PHE A 32 -23.06 -13.86 46.80
CA PHE A 32 -24.49 -13.74 46.50
C PHE A 32 -25.22 -15.05 46.84
N PRO A 33 -26.47 -14.99 47.35
CA PRO A 33 -27.24 -16.17 47.70
C PRO A 33 -27.50 -17.05 46.47
N ALA A 34 -27.42 -18.37 46.66
CA ALA A 34 -27.56 -19.36 45.61
C ALA A 34 -28.92 -19.28 44.91
N MET A 35 -28.98 -18.54 43.79
CA MET A 35 -30.06 -18.69 42.82
C MET A 35 -29.82 -19.96 42.01
N ARG A 36 -30.88 -20.77 41.91
CA ARG A 36 -30.89 -22.03 41.15
C ARG A 36 -30.37 -21.79 39.73
N PRO A 37 -29.57 -22.72 39.16
CA PRO A 37 -29.13 -22.59 37.77
C PRO A 37 -30.36 -22.64 36.87
N VAL A 38 -30.70 -21.50 36.27
CA VAL A 38 -31.58 -21.47 35.11
C VAL A 38 -30.78 -22.14 34.00
N SER A 39 -31.27 -23.27 33.49
CA SER A 39 -30.73 -23.91 32.29
C SER A 39 -30.87 -22.90 31.15
N MET A 40 -29.81 -22.15 30.89
CA MET A 40 -29.69 -21.38 29.67
C MET A 40 -29.55 -22.40 28.54
N PRO A 41 -30.35 -22.28 27.47
CA PRO A 41 -30.12 -23.09 26.29
C PRO A 41 -28.68 -22.86 25.81
N PRO A 42 -28.02 -23.87 25.23
CA PRO A 42 -26.70 -23.68 24.66
C PRO A 42 -26.77 -22.49 23.71
N ILE A 43 -25.95 -21.46 23.96
CA ILE A 43 -25.74 -20.38 23.01
C ILE A 43 -25.17 -21.08 21.79
N GLN A 44 -26.01 -21.28 20.77
CA GLN A 44 -25.53 -21.63 19.45
C GLN A 44 -24.55 -20.53 19.11
N ALA A 45 -23.27 -20.89 18.98
CA ALA A 45 -22.28 -19.98 18.44
C ALA A 45 -22.89 -19.43 17.16
N LEU A 46 -23.15 -18.12 17.13
CA LEU A 46 -23.51 -17.44 15.90
C LEU A 46 -22.48 -17.90 14.87
N PRO A 47 -22.91 -18.37 13.69
CA PRO A 47 -21.97 -18.71 12.64
C PRO A 47 -21.04 -17.52 12.49
N THR A 48 -19.74 -17.77 12.71
CA THR A 48 -18.71 -16.77 12.44
C THR A 48 -19.04 -16.25 11.05
N PRO A 49 -19.28 -14.93 10.87
CA PRO A 49 -19.53 -14.41 9.54
C PRO A 49 -18.41 -14.94 8.66
N PRO A 50 -18.71 -15.50 7.47
CA PRO A 50 -17.66 -16.01 6.60
C PRO A 50 -16.62 -14.91 6.52
N LEU A 51 -15.39 -15.21 6.94
CA LEU A 51 -14.26 -14.35 6.63
C LEU A 51 -14.38 -14.16 5.13
N HIS A 52 -14.72 -12.95 4.68
CA HIS A 52 -14.78 -12.64 3.26
C HIS A 52 -13.40 -13.05 2.74
N GLU A 53 -13.33 -14.21 2.08
CA GLU A 53 -12.10 -14.74 1.54
C GLU A 53 -11.59 -13.64 0.61
N CYS A 54 -10.49 -13.02 1.02
CA CYS A 54 -9.93 -11.94 0.24
C CYS A 54 -9.52 -12.57 -1.10
N PRO A 55 -10.00 -12.07 -2.24
CA PRO A 55 -9.69 -12.70 -3.52
C PRO A 55 -8.18 -12.75 -3.69
N SER A 56 -7.65 -13.96 -3.94
CA SER A 56 -6.22 -14.16 -4.16
C SER A 56 -5.73 -13.22 -5.27
N LEU A 57 -4.70 -12.43 -4.96
CA LEU A 57 -4.11 -11.42 -5.83
C LEU A 57 -3.07 -12.02 -6.82
N ASP A 58 -2.73 -13.30 -6.68
CA ASP A 58 -1.67 -13.97 -7.46
C ASP A 58 -2.10 -14.45 -8.85
N LYS A 59 -3.26 -14.02 -9.35
CA LYS A 59 -3.72 -14.40 -10.68
C LYS A 59 -2.90 -13.71 -11.77
N GLU A 60 -2.55 -14.45 -12.82
CA GLU A 60 -1.90 -13.87 -14.00
C GLU A 60 -2.77 -12.73 -14.55
N LEU A 61 -2.20 -11.54 -14.55
CA LEU A 61 -2.80 -10.32 -15.07
C LEU A 61 -2.27 -10.05 -16.45
N THR A 62 -3.17 -10.04 -17.42
CA THR A 62 -2.89 -9.60 -18.79
C THR A 62 -3.82 -8.46 -19.18
N PHE A 63 -3.36 -7.62 -20.10
CA PHE A 63 -4.07 -6.43 -20.53
C PHE A 63 -4.35 -6.51 -22.03
N SER A 64 -5.46 -5.91 -22.46
CA SER A 64 -5.73 -5.74 -23.90
C SER A 64 -4.67 -4.85 -24.56
N PRO A 65 -4.49 -4.93 -25.90
CA PRO A 65 -3.52 -4.10 -26.61
C PRO A 65 -3.75 -2.59 -26.44
N ASP A 66 -5.00 -2.16 -26.25
CA ASP A 66 -5.37 -0.77 -25.96
C ASP A 66 -5.20 -0.39 -24.48
N GLY A 67 -4.86 -1.36 -23.61
CA GLY A 67 -4.69 -1.18 -22.17
C GLY A 67 -5.98 -0.90 -21.39
N MET A 68 -7.15 -0.98 -22.03
CA MET A 68 -8.44 -0.60 -21.43
C MET A 68 -9.19 -1.76 -20.79
N THR A 69 -8.76 -2.99 -21.02
CA THR A 69 -9.38 -4.21 -20.50
C THR A 69 -8.34 -5.05 -19.78
N VAL A 70 -8.74 -5.62 -18.64
CA VAL A 70 -7.98 -6.62 -17.91
C VAL A 70 -8.56 -7.99 -18.18
N PHE A 71 -7.68 -8.94 -18.46
CA PHE A 71 -8.00 -10.35 -18.49
C PHE A 71 -7.32 -11.03 -17.32
N THR A 72 -8.12 -11.80 -16.60
CA THR A 72 -7.71 -12.73 -15.55
C THR A 72 -8.19 -14.13 -15.95
N GLU A 73 -7.71 -15.16 -15.28
CA GLU A 73 -8.14 -16.56 -15.52
C GLU A 73 -9.67 -16.75 -15.49
N SER A 74 -10.37 -15.96 -14.68
CA SER A 74 -11.80 -16.13 -14.42
C SER A 74 -12.68 -15.01 -14.97
N GLN A 75 -12.10 -13.92 -15.50
CA GLN A 75 -12.88 -12.73 -15.84
C GLN A 75 -12.16 -11.82 -16.85
N GLN A 76 -12.95 -11.28 -17.76
CA GLN A 76 -12.63 -10.09 -18.54
C GLN A 76 -13.41 -8.89 -17.97
N ALA A 77 -12.74 -7.78 -17.72
CA ALA A 77 -13.39 -6.58 -17.20
C ALA A 77 -12.74 -5.31 -17.76
N PRO A 78 -13.51 -4.22 -17.94
CA PRO A 78 -12.93 -2.90 -18.15
C PRO A 78 -11.96 -2.57 -17.02
N LEU A 79 -10.79 -2.02 -17.37
CA LEU A 79 -9.71 -1.75 -16.43
C LEU A 79 -10.18 -0.89 -15.25
N ILE A 80 -10.96 0.15 -15.52
CA ILE A 80 -11.46 1.06 -14.48
C ILE A 80 -12.33 0.32 -13.45
N TYR A 81 -13.16 -0.62 -13.91
CA TYR A 81 -13.98 -1.44 -13.02
C TYR A 81 -13.12 -2.36 -12.15
N TYR A 82 -12.09 -2.96 -12.75
CA TYR A 82 -11.13 -3.80 -12.02
C TYR A 82 -10.37 -2.99 -10.94
N ILE A 83 -9.91 -1.78 -11.26
CA ILE A 83 -9.27 -0.87 -10.29
C ILE A 83 -10.23 -0.56 -9.13
N HIS A 84 -11.50 -0.25 -9.43
CA HIS A 84 -12.49 0.00 -8.38
C HIS A 84 -12.68 -1.23 -7.49
N GLN A 85 -12.77 -2.43 -8.06
CA GLN A 85 -12.87 -3.67 -7.28
C GLN A 85 -11.65 -3.86 -6.37
N LEU A 86 -10.43 -3.70 -6.88
CA LEU A 86 -9.22 -3.79 -6.07
C LEU A 86 -9.30 -2.85 -4.86
N ARG A 87 -9.63 -1.58 -5.10
CA ARG A 87 -9.71 -0.58 -4.03
C ARG A 87 -10.73 -0.92 -2.93
N THR A 88 -11.73 -1.76 -3.17
CA THR A 88 -12.67 -2.17 -2.10
C THR A 88 -12.02 -3.00 -0.99
N SER A 89 -10.92 -3.70 -1.28
CA SER A 89 -10.16 -4.49 -0.31
C SER A 89 -8.83 -3.85 0.10
N HIS A 90 -8.63 -2.55 -0.20
CA HIS A 90 -7.34 -1.90 -0.02
C HIS A 90 -6.80 -2.00 1.41
N SER A 91 -7.66 -1.93 2.42
CA SER A 91 -7.28 -1.99 3.83
C SER A 91 -6.72 -3.35 4.25
N HIS A 92 -7.06 -4.42 3.53
CA HIS A 92 -6.54 -5.76 3.77
C HIS A 92 -5.14 -5.95 3.20
N HIS A 93 -4.79 -5.19 2.16
CA HIS A 93 -3.54 -5.36 1.40
C HIS A 93 -2.53 -4.25 1.66
N MET A 94 -2.96 -3.00 1.72
CA MET A 94 -2.08 -1.85 1.92
C MET A 94 -1.34 -2.01 3.25
N TRP A 95 0.00 -2.07 3.18
CA TRP A 95 0.91 -2.34 4.32
C TRP A 95 0.90 -3.75 4.88
N ASN A 96 0.04 -4.65 4.38
CA ASN A 96 0.03 -6.04 4.80
C ASN A 96 1.11 -6.83 4.05
N LYS A 97 2.15 -7.23 4.79
CA LYS A 97 3.27 -8.02 4.24
C LYS A 97 2.85 -9.45 3.88
N TRP A 98 1.86 -10.01 4.57
CA TRP A 98 1.47 -11.40 4.39
C TRP A 98 0.76 -11.68 3.08
N THR A 99 0.13 -10.66 2.49
CA THR A 99 -0.55 -10.74 1.20
C THR A 99 0.28 -10.16 0.06
N ALA A 100 1.46 -9.62 0.35
CA ALA A 100 2.30 -8.93 -0.63
C ALA A 100 2.86 -9.91 -1.66
N THR A 101 2.77 -9.55 -2.94
CA THR A 101 3.31 -10.36 -4.04
C THR A 101 4.80 -10.08 -4.26
N CYS A 102 5.25 -8.88 -3.90
CA CYS A 102 6.66 -8.47 -3.95
C CYS A 102 6.93 -7.35 -2.93
N TYR A 103 8.19 -6.94 -2.80
CA TYR A 103 8.60 -5.87 -1.90
C TYR A 103 9.48 -4.87 -2.63
N PHE A 104 9.16 -3.58 -2.50
CA PHE A 104 10.07 -2.51 -2.90
C PHE A 104 10.80 -1.96 -1.68
N PHE A 105 12.05 -1.58 -1.87
CA PHE A 105 12.81 -0.84 -0.87
C PHE A 105 13.54 0.33 -1.53
N SER A 106 13.76 1.39 -0.76
CA SER A 106 14.57 2.53 -1.19
C SER A 106 15.69 2.73 -0.18
N ARG A 107 16.93 2.77 -0.64
CA ARG A 107 18.06 3.20 0.19
C ARG A 107 18.02 4.71 0.48
N GLN A 108 17.55 5.51 -0.48
CA GLN A 108 17.53 6.98 -0.37
C GLN A 108 16.68 7.45 0.81
N VAL A 109 15.47 6.89 0.95
CA VAL A 109 14.51 7.24 2.02
C VAL A 109 14.38 6.16 3.09
N ASN A 110 15.25 5.14 3.07
CA ASN A 110 15.29 4.03 4.02
C ASN A 110 13.90 3.45 4.36
N THR A 111 13.10 3.15 3.33
CA THR A 111 11.70 2.71 3.48
C THR A 111 11.45 1.42 2.69
N PHE A 112 10.50 0.61 3.17
CA PHE A 112 10.04 -0.62 2.54
C PHE A 112 8.54 -0.56 2.26
N TRP A 113 8.14 -1.00 1.07
CA TRP A 113 6.75 -1.05 0.64
C TRP A 113 6.36 -2.47 0.24
N PRO A 114 5.46 -3.14 0.99
CA PRO A 114 4.89 -4.42 0.58
C PRO A 114 3.94 -4.21 -0.60
N ALA A 115 4.33 -4.66 -1.80
CA ALA A 115 3.63 -4.35 -3.02
C ALA A 115 2.78 -5.52 -3.52
N HIS A 116 1.65 -5.16 -4.12
CA HIS A 116 0.69 -6.08 -4.72
C HIS A 116 0.62 -5.78 -6.21
N ARG A 117 1.13 -6.71 -7.02
CA ARG A 117 1.22 -6.58 -8.48
C ARG A 117 -0.10 -6.10 -9.10
N PRO A 118 -1.29 -6.61 -8.73
CA PRO A 118 -2.55 -6.12 -9.29
C PRO A 118 -2.79 -4.63 -9.11
N TYR A 119 -2.51 -4.09 -7.91
CA TYR A 119 -2.72 -2.67 -7.62
C TYR A 119 -1.82 -1.79 -8.47
N LEU A 120 -0.53 -2.12 -8.53
CA LEU A 120 0.45 -1.29 -9.22
C LEU A 120 0.35 -1.46 -10.75
N ALA A 121 0.28 -2.70 -11.24
CA ALA A 121 0.20 -2.98 -12.66
C ALA A 121 -1.11 -2.44 -13.27
N ALA A 122 -2.26 -2.56 -12.60
CA ALA A 122 -3.51 -2.04 -13.16
C ALA A 122 -3.44 -0.52 -13.41
N GLN A 123 -2.64 0.21 -12.65
CA GLN A 123 -2.70 1.67 -12.58
C GLN A 123 -1.44 2.39 -13.09
N SER A 124 -0.40 1.67 -13.52
CA SER A 124 0.87 2.26 -13.97
C SER A 124 1.52 1.42 -15.06
N LEU A 125 1.78 2.01 -16.22
CA LEU A 125 2.45 1.31 -17.34
C LEU A 125 3.90 0.93 -16.99
N TYR A 126 4.59 1.78 -16.22
CA TYR A 126 5.91 1.47 -15.68
C TYR A 126 5.91 0.16 -14.89
N PHE A 127 4.98 0.03 -13.93
CA PHE A 127 4.90 -1.19 -13.13
C PHE A 127 4.44 -2.40 -13.94
N ARG A 128 3.51 -2.25 -14.91
CA ARG A 128 3.18 -3.34 -15.86
C ARG A 128 4.44 -3.88 -16.52
N THR A 129 5.24 -2.98 -17.09
CA THR A 129 6.47 -3.33 -17.81
C THR A 129 7.45 -4.08 -16.91
N ILE A 130 7.61 -3.64 -15.66
CA ILE A 130 8.48 -4.31 -14.68
C ILE A 130 7.96 -5.72 -14.35
N PHE A 131 6.67 -5.87 -14.09
CA PHE A 131 6.06 -7.16 -13.73
C PHE A 131 5.93 -8.14 -14.90
N GLU A 132 5.94 -7.65 -16.15
CA GLU A 132 6.00 -8.50 -17.35
C GLU A 132 7.42 -9.00 -17.62
N ARG A 133 8.43 -8.14 -17.43
CA ARG A 133 9.84 -8.50 -17.67
C ARG A 133 10.42 -9.39 -16.60
N HIS A 134 9.90 -9.32 -15.38
CA HIS A 134 10.44 -10.02 -14.23
C HIS A 134 9.34 -10.89 -13.57
N GLN A 135 9.64 -12.16 -13.33
CA GLN A 135 8.79 -13.02 -12.49
C GLN A 135 9.05 -12.70 -11.02
N LEU A 136 8.31 -11.71 -10.48
CA LEU A 136 8.64 -11.00 -9.24
C LEU A 136 8.11 -11.62 -7.95
N ASN A 137 7.65 -12.86 -7.96
CA ASN A 137 6.98 -13.46 -6.80
C ASN A 137 7.95 -13.61 -5.62
N GLY A 138 7.64 -12.91 -4.51
CA GLY A 138 8.37 -12.99 -3.24
C GLY A 138 9.72 -12.28 -3.20
N GLN A 139 10.06 -11.45 -4.21
CA GLN A 139 11.37 -10.81 -4.31
C GLN A 139 11.40 -9.39 -3.73
N PHE A 140 12.58 -8.98 -3.23
CA PHE A 140 12.89 -7.61 -2.81
C PHE A 140 13.57 -6.85 -3.95
N TRP A 141 13.05 -5.69 -4.30
CA TRP A 141 13.53 -4.87 -5.40
C TRP A 141 13.83 -3.45 -4.94
N GLU A 142 14.98 -2.95 -5.37
CA GLU A 142 15.30 -1.54 -5.16
C GLU A 142 14.38 -0.70 -6.06
N LEU A 143 13.74 0.30 -5.47
CA LEU A 143 12.80 1.16 -6.18
C LEU A 143 13.60 2.15 -7.04
N GLU A 144 13.62 1.93 -8.35
CA GLU A 144 14.30 2.78 -9.32
C GLU A 144 13.35 3.81 -9.94
N VAL A 145 12.90 4.77 -9.13
CA VAL A 145 12.05 5.89 -9.56
C VAL A 145 12.69 7.23 -9.16
N PRO A 146 12.42 8.33 -9.89
CA PRO A 146 12.81 9.66 -9.44
C PRO A 146 11.99 10.07 -8.19
N HIS A 147 12.54 10.98 -7.38
CA HIS A 147 11.81 11.59 -6.26
C HIS A 147 11.20 10.57 -5.28
N GLN A 148 12.03 9.64 -4.80
CA GLN A 148 11.62 8.55 -3.91
C GLN A 148 10.99 9.07 -2.60
N GLU A 149 11.31 10.30 -2.19
CA GLU A 149 10.76 10.97 -1.02
C GLU A 149 9.25 11.25 -1.09
N VAL A 150 8.66 11.33 -2.28
CA VAL A 150 7.21 11.49 -2.47
C VAL A 150 6.51 10.21 -2.93
N PHE A 151 7.24 9.10 -3.10
CA PHE A 151 6.68 7.85 -3.61
C PHE A 151 5.58 7.29 -2.71
N SER A 152 5.71 7.39 -1.39
CA SER A 152 4.68 6.92 -0.44
C SER A 152 3.30 7.53 -0.71
N GLY A 153 3.23 8.77 -1.21
CA GLY A 153 1.95 9.40 -1.56
C GLY A 153 1.29 8.76 -2.78
N VAL A 154 2.07 8.54 -3.85
CA VAL A 154 1.56 7.82 -5.03
C VAL A 154 1.20 6.39 -4.64
N TYR A 155 2.06 5.72 -3.87
CA TYR A 155 1.83 4.38 -3.39
C TYR A 155 0.50 4.27 -2.63
N GLU A 156 0.25 5.12 -1.62
CA GLU A 156 -1.04 5.16 -0.91
C GLU A 156 -2.21 5.37 -1.87
N TYR A 157 -2.09 6.33 -2.80
CA TYR A 157 -3.13 6.61 -3.80
C TYR A 157 -3.46 5.39 -4.70
N LEU A 158 -2.46 4.62 -5.12
CA LEU A 158 -2.69 3.41 -5.91
C LEU A 158 -3.54 2.38 -5.15
N TYR A 159 -3.47 2.33 -3.83
CA TYR A 159 -4.30 1.42 -3.03
C TYR A 159 -5.67 2.01 -2.68
N THR A 160 -5.71 3.26 -2.22
CA THR A 160 -6.95 3.85 -1.69
C THR A 160 -7.81 4.49 -2.78
N GLY A 161 -7.19 5.02 -3.82
CA GLY A 161 -7.83 5.91 -4.77
C GLY A 161 -8.22 7.28 -4.21
N ASP A 162 -7.78 7.62 -2.99
CA ASP A 162 -8.15 8.85 -2.32
C ASP A 162 -7.27 10.01 -2.83
N VAL A 163 -7.80 10.71 -3.83
CA VAL A 163 -7.17 11.88 -4.44
C VAL A 163 -7.03 13.02 -3.45
N ASP A 164 -8.03 13.21 -2.59
CA ASP A 164 -8.09 14.37 -1.71
C ASP A 164 -7.07 14.24 -0.59
N GLU A 165 -6.96 13.05 -0.03
CA GLU A 165 -5.94 12.72 0.97
C GLU A 165 -4.52 12.79 0.37
N TRP A 166 -4.33 12.29 -0.87
CA TRP A 166 -3.04 12.38 -1.55
C TRP A 166 -2.61 13.84 -1.76
N LEU A 167 -3.48 14.67 -2.32
CA LEU A 167 -3.20 16.09 -2.52
C LEU A 167 -2.96 16.82 -1.19
N ARG A 168 -3.76 16.52 -0.17
CA ARG A 168 -3.63 17.15 1.16
C ARG A 168 -2.30 16.85 1.82
N LYS A 169 -1.79 15.62 1.70
CA LYS A 169 -0.53 15.18 2.34
C LYS A 169 0.72 15.50 1.53
N TRP A 170 0.64 15.38 0.20
CA TRP A 170 1.81 15.32 -0.67
C TRP A 170 1.92 16.47 -1.68
N PHE A 171 0.96 17.42 -1.67
CA PHE A 171 0.99 18.64 -2.48
C PHE A 171 0.98 19.89 -1.59
N THR A 172 1.78 19.86 -0.51
CA THR A 172 1.81 20.93 0.50
C THR A 172 2.82 22.03 0.18
N THR A 173 3.91 21.70 -0.51
CA THR A 173 4.92 22.66 -0.94
C THR A 173 5.12 22.59 -2.46
N THR A 174 5.59 23.67 -3.07
CA THR A 174 5.94 23.71 -4.49
C THR A 174 6.91 22.59 -4.89
N GLU A 175 7.90 22.30 -4.05
CA GLU A 175 8.88 21.23 -4.31
C GLU A 175 8.20 19.86 -4.32
N GLN A 176 7.38 19.55 -3.32
CA GLN A 176 6.62 18.30 -3.29
C GLN A 176 5.67 18.17 -4.48
N VAL A 177 5.01 19.26 -4.88
CA VAL A 177 4.16 19.28 -6.09
C VAL A 177 4.98 18.95 -7.32
N ARG A 178 6.17 19.56 -7.47
CA ARG A 178 7.06 19.30 -8.60
C ARG A 178 7.56 17.86 -8.61
N SER A 179 8.11 17.39 -7.50
CA SER A 179 8.59 16.02 -7.32
C SER A 179 7.47 15.00 -7.60
N SER A 180 6.29 15.21 -7.01
CA SER A 180 5.13 14.33 -7.24
C SER A 180 4.69 14.34 -8.69
N TRP A 181 4.68 15.50 -9.35
CA TRP A 181 4.30 15.61 -10.75
C TRP A 181 5.31 14.94 -11.69
N GLU A 182 6.61 15.06 -11.41
CA GLU A 182 7.65 14.38 -12.17
C GLU A 182 7.58 12.86 -11.98
N LEU A 183 7.35 12.38 -10.76
CA LEU A 183 7.15 10.97 -10.46
C LEU A 183 5.89 10.40 -11.15
N VAL A 184 4.75 11.10 -11.10
CA VAL A 184 3.50 10.65 -11.74
C VAL A 184 3.67 10.48 -13.25
N LYS A 185 4.38 11.39 -13.91
CA LYS A 185 4.70 11.27 -15.34
C LYS A 185 5.62 10.07 -15.59
N PHE A 186 6.65 9.88 -14.75
CA PHE A 186 7.58 8.75 -14.88
C PHE A 186 6.87 7.40 -14.72
N LEU A 187 5.94 7.30 -13.77
CA LEU A 187 5.18 6.08 -13.53
C LEU A 187 4.12 5.81 -14.60
N GLU A 188 3.82 6.78 -15.47
CA GLU A 188 2.80 6.68 -16.50
C GLU A 188 1.47 6.17 -15.92
N LEU A 189 0.94 6.89 -14.92
CA LEU A 189 -0.29 6.51 -14.25
C LEU A 189 -1.48 6.49 -15.21
N VAL A 190 -2.25 5.41 -15.16
CA VAL A 190 -3.46 5.24 -15.96
C VAL A 190 -4.61 5.98 -15.32
N ASP A 191 -5.36 6.73 -16.13
CA ASP A 191 -6.52 7.51 -15.70
C ASP A 191 -6.21 8.48 -14.54
N LEU A 192 -5.14 9.27 -14.70
CA LEU A 192 -4.74 10.25 -13.70
C LEU A 192 -5.88 11.26 -13.47
N PRO A 193 -6.38 11.42 -12.24
CA PRO A 193 -7.51 12.29 -11.97
C PRO A 193 -7.22 13.75 -12.34
N GLU A 194 -8.13 14.38 -13.08
CA GLU A 194 -7.97 15.75 -13.57
C GLU A 194 -7.69 16.76 -12.43
N LYS A 195 -8.23 16.50 -11.23
CA LYS A 195 -7.97 17.32 -10.04
C LYS A 195 -6.48 17.40 -9.71
N VAL A 196 -5.74 16.29 -9.85
CA VAL A 196 -4.29 16.24 -9.63
C VAL A 196 -3.56 17.04 -10.70
N SER A 197 -3.88 16.79 -11.97
CA SER A 197 -3.30 17.51 -13.12
C SER A 197 -3.52 19.02 -13.03
N ARG A 198 -4.73 19.44 -12.65
CA ARG A 198 -5.08 20.86 -12.46
C ARG A 198 -4.29 21.48 -11.31
N ARG A 199 -4.21 20.80 -10.16
CA ARG A 199 -3.47 21.28 -9.00
C ARG A 199 -1.98 21.46 -9.32
N ALA A 200 -1.36 20.48 -9.98
CA ALA A 200 0.03 20.56 -10.40
C ALA A 200 0.28 21.73 -11.36
N ARG A 201 -0.57 21.91 -12.38
CA ARG A 201 -0.44 23.02 -13.34
C ARG A 201 -0.51 24.39 -12.68
N MET A 202 -1.51 24.62 -11.83
CA MET A 202 -1.70 25.91 -11.17
C MET A 202 -0.49 26.31 -10.32
N GLU A 203 0.03 25.38 -9.53
CA GLU A 203 1.17 25.66 -8.64
C GLU A 203 2.47 25.87 -9.43
N LEU A 204 2.71 25.08 -10.48
CA LEU A 204 3.90 25.22 -11.32
C LEU A 204 3.87 26.50 -12.17
N GLU A 205 2.69 26.95 -12.62
CA GLU A 205 2.51 28.22 -13.31
C GLU A 205 2.72 29.43 -12.39
N ALA A 206 2.19 29.38 -11.16
CA ALA A 206 2.39 30.44 -10.17
C ALA A 206 3.88 30.68 -9.87
N VAL A 207 4.67 29.61 -9.79
CA VAL A 207 6.12 29.67 -9.57
C VAL A 207 6.85 30.26 -10.78
N ARG A 208 6.38 29.99 -11.99
CA ARG A 208 6.95 30.55 -13.21
C ARG A 208 6.74 32.06 -13.31
N LEU A 209 5.60 32.55 -12.82
CA LEU A 209 5.26 33.98 -12.82
C LEU A 209 6.03 34.78 -11.77
N THR A 210 6.35 34.18 -10.61
CA THR A 210 7.09 34.84 -9.52
C THR A 210 8.61 34.91 -9.73
N ARG A 211 9.15 34.18 -10.72
CA ARG A 211 10.59 34.16 -11.06
C ARG A 211 10.96 35.08 -12.24
N LYS A 212 10.02 35.84 -12.78
CA LYS A 212 10.24 36.86 -13.82
C LYS A 212 10.30 38.24 -13.18
#